data_AF-X0KA94-F1
#
_entry.id   AF-X0KA94-F1
#
_cell.length_a   1.000
_cell.length_b   1.000
_cell.length_c   1.000
_cell.angle_alpha   90.00
_cell.angle_beta   90.00
_cell.angle_gamma   90.00
#
_symmetry.space_group_name_H-M   'P 1'
#
loop_
_entity.id
_entity.type
_entity.pdbx_description
1 polymer ?
#
loop_
_entity_poly.entity_id
_entity_poly.type
_entity_poly.pdbx_seq_one_letter_code
_entity_poly.pdbx_strand_id
1 'polypeptide(L)'
;MSSPNNKSPANGDAGAADEKPRLTEEEKKQNHIASEQKRRQAIREGFDRLTELVPGLEGQGRSEGLVLKRTVDYMREQLSERQAMVDRIEQAGGDVDEKHKR
;
A
#
# COMPACT_ATOMS: atom_id res chain seq x y z
N MET A 1 -15.15 3.86 48.39
CA MET A 1 -15.32 2.66 47.55
C MET A 1 -16.80 2.51 47.28
N SER A 2 -17.26 2.93 46.11
CA SER A 2 -18.69 2.96 45.78
C SER A 2 -18.88 2.35 44.39
N SER A 3 -19.51 1.20 44.35
CA SER A 3 -20.08 0.60 43.14
C SER A 3 -21.60 0.71 43.21
N PRO A 4 -22.25 1.13 42.12
CA PRO A 4 -23.55 0.55 41.75
C PRO A 4 -23.53 0.17 40.26
N ASN A 5 -23.66 -1.11 39.95
CA ASN A 5 -24.90 -1.85 39.73
C ASN A 5 -25.47 -1.70 38.31
N ASN A 6 -25.40 -2.84 37.64
CA ASN A 6 -25.93 -3.25 36.35
C ASN A 6 -27.37 -2.79 36.05
N LYS A 7 -27.59 -2.21 34.87
CA LYS A 7 -28.93 -2.13 34.25
C LYS A 7 -28.81 -1.99 32.72
N SER A 8 -28.64 -3.12 32.03
CA SER A 8 -28.89 -3.19 30.58
C SER A 8 -30.41 -3.12 30.32
N PRO A 9 -30.90 -2.26 29.41
CA PRO A 9 -32.30 -2.33 29.00
C PRO A 9 -32.48 -3.39 27.92
N ALA A 10 -33.51 -4.22 28.10
CA ALA A 10 -33.97 -5.20 27.14
C ALA A 10 -34.83 -4.54 26.05
N ASN A 11 -34.60 -5.00 24.82
CA ASN A 11 -35.48 -5.10 23.64
C ASN A 11 -36.51 -4.01 23.32
N GLY A 12 -36.32 -3.40 22.15
CA GLY A 12 -37.40 -2.87 21.30
C GLY A 12 -37.24 -3.44 19.89
N ASP A 13 -38.15 -4.33 19.51
CA ASP A 13 -38.37 -4.82 18.15
C ASP A 13 -39.18 -3.79 17.36
N ALA A 14 -38.62 -3.28 16.25
CA ALA A 14 -39.36 -2.65 15.15
C ALA A 14 -38.43 -2.29 14.00
N GLY A 15 -38.62 -2.94 12.84
CA GLY A 15 -38.28 -2.35 11.55
C GLY A 15 -37.46 -3.24 10.64
N ALA A 16 -38.16 -3.89 9.71
CA ALA A 16 -37.65 -4.55 8.51
C ALA A 16 -36.42 -3.84 7.90
N ALA A 17 -35.24 -4.38 8.15
CA ALA A 17 -34.02 -4.06 7.44
C ALA A 17 -33.38 -5.38 7.05
N ASP A 18 -33.71 -5.84 5.83
CA ASP A 18 -32.84 -6.64 4.97
C ASP A 18 -31.82 -7.49 5.75
N GLU A 19 -32.32 -8.55 6.44
CA GLU A 19 -31.49 -9.45 7.22
C GLU A 19 -30.61 -10.24 6.27
N LYS A 20 -29.49 -9.64 5.85
CA LYS A 20 -28.35 -10.41 5.36
C LYS A 20 -28.04 -11.43 6.45
N PRO A 21 -28.19 -12.75 6.17
CA PRO A 21 -27.93 -13.76 7.19
C PRO A 21 -26.51 -13.55 7.70
N ARG A 22 -26.36 -13.57 9.03
CA ARG A 22 -25.03 -13.49 9.66
C ARG A 22 -24.21 -14.66 9.11
N LEU A 23 -23.11 -14.35 8.44
CA LEU A 23 -22.21 -15.34 7.83
C LEU A 23 -21.94 -16.47 8.82
N THR A 24 -22.16 -17.71 8.39
CA THR A 24 -21.79 -18.93 9.12
C THR A 24 -20.28 -18.93 9.40
N GLU A 25 -19.83 -19.71 10.38
CA GLU A 25 -18.38 -19.82 10.68
C GLU A 25 -17.59 -20.32 9.46
N GLU A 26 -18.17 -21.23 8.68
CA GLU A 26 -17.63 -21.73 7.42
C GLU A 26 -17.49 -20.59 6.40
N GLU A 27 -18.54 -19.78 6.18
CA GLU A 27 -18.51 -18.64 5.25
C GLU A 27 -17.52 -17.55 5.68
N LYS A 28 -17.40 -17.27 6.98
CA LYS A 28 -16.40 -16.34 7.51
C LYS A 28 -14.98 -16.83 7.24
N LYS A 29 -14.73 -18.13 7.45
CA LYS A 29 -13.42 -18.74 7.19
C LYS A 29 -13.07 -18.66 5.71
N GLN A 30 -14.01 -18.98 4.81
CA GLN A 30 -13.81 -18.86 3.36
C GLN A 30 -13.57 -17.41 2.93
N ASN A 31 -14.34 -16.47 3.45
CA ASN A 31 -14.18 -15.05 3.13
C ASN A 31 -12.82 -14.51 3.61
N HIS A 32 -12.36 -14.92 4.79
CA HIS A 32 -11.04 -14.57 5.31
C HIS A 32 -9.91 -15.09 4.40
N ILE A 33 -9.98 -16.36 3.98
CA ILE A 33 -8.99 -16.95 3.06
C ILE A 33 -8.98 -16.20 1.73
N ALA A 34 -10.15 -15.94 1.15
CA ALA A 34 -10.26 -15.22 -0.12
C ALA A 34 -9.72 -13.78 -0.02
N SER A 35 -10.02 -13.09 1.08
CA SER A 35 -9.54 -11.72 1.32
C SER A 35 -8.02 -11.68 1.47
N GLU A 36 -7.42 -12.63 2.18
CA GLU A 36 -5.97 -12.71 2.34
C GLU A 36 -5.26 -13.13 1.04
N GLN A 37 -5.86 -14.03 0.25
CA GLN A 37 -5.33 -14.35 -1.09
C GLN A 37 -5.32 -13.13 -2.00
N LYS A 38 -6.43 -12.37 -2.05
CA LYS A 38 -6.51 -11.12 -2.81
C LYS A 38 -5.47 -10.10 -2.33
N ARG A 39 -5.32 -9.94 -1.01
CA ARG A 39 -4.29 -9.05 -0.44
C ARG A 39 -2.89 -9.46 -0.85
N ARG A 40 -2.55 -10.76 -0.76
CA ARG A 40 -1.24 -11.29 -1.18
C ARG A 40 -1.00 -11.13 -2.68
N GLN A 41 -2.02 -11.31 -3.50
CA GLN A 41 -1.91 -11.10 -4.94
C GLN A 41 -1.62 -9.63 -5.27
N ALA A 42 -2.34 -8.69 -4.66
CA ALA A 42 -2.07 -7.26 -4.85
C ALA A 42 -0.65 -6.85 -4.43
N ILE A 43 -0.10 -7.46 -3.36
CA ILE A 43 1.29 -7.22 -2.95
C ILE A 43 2.26 -7.73 -4.03
N ARG A 44 2.05 -8.94 -4.57
CA ARG A 44 2.90 -9.50 -5.62
C ARG A 44 2.88 -8.67 -6.89
N GLU A 45 1.69 -8.25 -7.33
CA GLU A 45 1.55 -7.34 -8.47
C GLU A 45 2.28 -6.00 -8.22
N GLY A 46 2.34 -5.55 -6.97
CA GLY A 46 3.20 -4.43 -6.56
C GLY A 46 4.68 -4.68 -6.81
N PHE A 47 5.20 -5.85 -6.41
CA PHE A 47 6.59 -6.23 -6.63
C PHE A 47 6.92 -6.43 -8.11
N ASP A 48 6.03 -7.05 -8.88
CA ASP A 48 6.22 -7.24 -10.32
C ASP A 48 6.36 -5.88 -11.02
N ARG A 49 5.50 -4.90 -10.68
CA ARG A 49 5.64 -3.51 -11.18
C ARG A 49 6.95 -2.84 -10.77
N LEU A 50 7.44 -3.06 -9.56
CA LEU A 50 8.74 -2.52 -9.15
C LEU A 50 9.88 -3.09 -10.02
N THR A 51 9.81 -4.37 -10.37
CA THR A 51 10.83 -5.00 -11.23
C THR A 51 10.82 -4.52 -12.67
N GLU A 52 9.71 -3.98 -13.16
CA GLU A 52 9.60 -3.36 -14.49
C GLU A 52 10.16 -1.92 -14.50
N LEU A 53 10.07 -1.20 -13.38
CA LEU A 53 10.51 0.19 -13.27
C LEU A 53 11.99 0.33 -12.94
N VAL A 54 12.56 -0.64 -12.21
CA VAL A 54 13.94 -0.58 -11.73
C VAL A 54 14.84 -1.39 -12.65
N PRO A 55 15.79 -0.77 -13.36
CA PRO A 55 16.64 -1.46 -14.33
C PRO A 55 17.42 -2.63 -13.71
N GLY A 56 17.40 -3.78 -14.39
CA GLY A 56 18.18 -4.96 -14.01
C GLY A 56 17.53 -5.84 -12.93
N LEU A 57 16.24 -5.63 -12.63
CA LEU A 57 15.47 -6.47 -11.71
C LEU A 57 14.43 -7.35 -12.42
N GLU A 58 14.44 -7.42 -13.75
CA GLU A 58 13.43 -8.12 -14.52
C GLU A 58 13.33 -9.60 -14.09
N GLY A 59 12.12 -10.05 -13.77
CA GLY A 59 11.87 -11.42 -13.31
C GLY A 59 12.29 -11.71 -11.86
N GLN A 60 12.79 -10.73 -11.10
CA GLN A 60 13.19 -10.89 -9.70
C GLN A 60 12.06 -10.59 -8.69
N GLY A 61 10.80 -10.51 -9.12
CA GLY A 61 9.65 -10.12 -8.28
C GLY A 61 9.40 -11.02 -7.05
N ARG A 62 10.09 -12.17 -6.96
CA ARG A 62 10.03 -13.10 -5.81
C ARG A 62 11.10 -12.85 -4.74
N SER A 63 12.09 -12.00 -5.01
CA SER A 63 13.17 -11.65 -4.08
C SER A 63 12.85 -10.34 -3.36
N GLU A 64 11.82 -10.34 -2.50
CA GLU A 64 11.23 -9.13 -1.90
C GLU A 64 12.28 -8.16 -1.31
N GLY A 65 13.18 -8.65 -0.47
CA GLY A 65 14.22 -7.81 0.16
C GLY A 65 15.22 -7.21 -0.83
N LEU A 66 15.57 -7.96 -1.88
CA LEU A 66 16.47 -7.48 -2.94
C LEU A 66 15.79 -6.39 -3.77
N VAL A 67 14.54 -6.63 -4.16
CA VAL A 67 13.75 -5.69 -4.95
C VAL A 67 13.59 -4.37 -4.20
N LEU A 68 13.19 -4.41 -2.91
CA LEU A 68 13.05 -3.20 -2.11
C LEU A 68 14.36 -2.44 -1.96
N LYS A 69 15.47 -3.15 -1.66
CA LYS A 69 16.78 -2.51 -1.50
C LYS A 69 17.22 -1.82 -2.78
N ARG A 70 17.20 -2.53 -3.91
CA ARG A 70 17.63 -1.99 -5.20
C ARG A 70 16.71 -0.86 -5.68
N THR A 71 15.42 -0.94 -5.38
CA THR A 71 14.46 0.15 -5.65
C THR A 71 14.86 1.43 -4.90
N VAL A 72 15.17 1.34 -3.60
CA VAL A 72 15.59 2.50 -2.81
C VAL A 72 16.90 3.09 -3.34
N ASP A 73 17.86 2.23 -3.69
CA ASP A 73 19.13 2.67 -4.26
C ASP A 73 18.93 3.41 -5.60
N TYR A 74 18.07 2.86 -6.47
CA TYR A 74 17.72 3.50 -7.73
C TYR A 74 17.00 4.84 -7.54
N MET A 75 16.07 4.95 -6.59
CA MET A 75 15.40 6.22 -6.29
C MET A 75 16.41 7.31 -5.87
N ARG A 76 17.43 6.96 -5.07
CA ARG A 76 18.48 7.90 -4.67
C ARG A 76 19.33 8.35 -5.86
N GLU A 77 19.69 7.41 -6.74
CA GLU A 77 20.40 7.68 -7.99
C GLU A 77 19.62 8.65 -8.87
N GLN A 78 18.31 8.41 -9.08
CA GLN A 78 17.45 9.29 -9.88
C GLN A 78 17.30 10.70 -9.29
N LEU A 79 17.24 10.83 -7.96
CA LEU A 79 17.23 12.15 -7.30
C LEU A 79 18.55 12.89 -7.50
N SER A 80 19.67 12.19 -7.38
CA SER A 80 21.01 12.75 -7.62
C SER A 80 21.19 13.18 -9.08
N GLU A 81 20.77 12.35 -10.03
CA GLU A 81 20.81 12.66 -11.46
C GLU A 81 19.94 13.87 -11.80
N ARG A 82 18.75 13.96 -11.19
CA ARG A 82 17.89 15.13 -11.33
C ARG A 82 18.58 16.40 -10.85
N GLN A 83 19.16 16.40 -9.65
CA GLN A 83 19.88 17.58 -9.16
C GLN A 83 21.02 17.97 -10.11
N ALA A 84 21.81 17.00 -10.56
CA ALA A 84 22.90 17.25 -11.51
C ALA A 84 22.40 17.76 -12.87
N MET A 85 21.19 17.40 -13.30
CA MET A 85 20.55 17.97 -14.50
C MET A 85 20.12 19.42 -14.28
N VAL A 86 19.51 19.72 -13.13
CA VAL A 86 19.11 21.09 -12.76
C VAL A 86 20.33 22.01 -12.73
N ASP A 87 21.38 21.61 -12.01
CA ASP A 87 22.62 22.39 -11.88
C ASP A 87 23.25 22.67 -13.25
N ARG A 88 23.25 21.68 -14.16
CA ARG A 88 23.77 21.85 -15.52
C ARG A 88 22.95 22.83 -16.36
N ILE A 89 21.63 22.82 -16.23
CA ILE A 89 20.76 23.76 -16.94
C ILE A 89 21.01 25.19 -16.42
N GLU A 90 21.09 25.36 -15.11
CA GLU A 90 21.36 26.67 -14.50
C GLU A 90 22.74 27.21 -14.88
N GLN A 91 23.78 26.36 -14.88
CA GLN A 91 25.12 26.74 -15.33
C GLN A 91 25.18 27.14 -16.82
N ALA A 92 24.33 26.53 -17.65
CA ALA A 92 24.19 26.89 -19.06
C ALA A 92 23.35 28.18 -19.26
N GLY A 93 22.87 28.80 -18.18
CA GLY A 93 22.05 30.01 -18.20
C GLY A 93 20.55 29.77 -18.43
N GLY A 94 20.11 28.51 -18.35
CA GLY A 94 18.69 28.15 -18.37
C GLY A 94 18.05 28.31 -17.00
N ASP A 95 16.75 28.57 -16.96
CA ASP A 95 15.97 28.62 -15.72
C ASP A 95 15.15 27.34 -15.56
N VAL A 96 15.14 26.77 -14.36
CA VAL A 96 14.36 25.58 -14.01
C VAL A 96 13.27 25.99 -13.03
N ASP A 97 12.02 25.63 -13.33
CA ASP A 97 10.89 25.86 -12.41
C ASP A 97 11.17 25.21 -11.05
N GLU A 98 10.88 25.92 -9.95
CA GLU A 98 11.08 25.47 -8.57
C GLU A 98 10.44 24.11 -8.27
N LYS A 99 9.34 23.75 -8.94
CA LYS A 99 8.73 22.40 -8.81
C LYS A 99 9.68 21.28 -9.24
N HIS A 100 10.68 21.58 -10.06
CA HIS A 100 11.66 20.64 -10.57
C HIS A 100 12.99 20.65 -9.80
N LYS A 101 13.16 21.53 -8.81
CA LYS A 101 14.38 21.61 -7.98
C LYS A 101 14.29 20.85 -6.64
N ARG A 102 13.09 20.41 -6.22
CA ARG A 102 12.83 19.72 -4.94
C ARG A 102 12.49 18.26 -5.11
#